data_AF-D3UZF0-F1
#
_entry.id   AF-D3UZF0-F1
#
_cell.length_a   1.000
_cell.length_b   1.000
_cell.length_c   1.000
_cell.angle_alpha   90.00
_cell.angle_beta   90.00
_cell.angle_gamma   90.00
#
_symmetry.space_group_name_H-M   'P 1'
#
loop_
_entity.id
_entity.type
_entity.pdbx_description
1 polymer ?
#
loop_
_entity_poly.entity_id
_entity_poly.type
_entity_poly.pdbx_seq_one_letter_code
_entity_poly.pdbx_strand_id
1 'polypeptide(L)' 'MEKILLSEYVKKNGQVKAASLVGVHQTAISKALRAGRKIFLIRQEDGSYKAEECRPFPSQK' A
#
# COMPACT_ATOMS: atom_id res chain seq x y z
N MET A 1 9.30 -11.39 8.31
CA MET A 1 8.21 -10.42 8.10
C MET A 1 8.79 -9.19 7.41
N GLU A 2 8.57 -9.06 6.10
CA GLU A 2 9.09 -7.93 5.32
C GLU A 2 7.99 -6.85 5.22
N LYS A 3 8.31 -5.62 5.65
CA LYS A 3 7.39 -4.47 5.60
C LYS A 3 7.99 -3.40 4.69
N ILE A 4 7.29 -3.06 3.62
CA ILE A 4 7.71 -2.07 2.62
C ILE A 4 6.65 -0.99 2.47
N LEU A 5 7.06 0.27 2.32
CA LEU A 5 6.16 1.37 1.98
C LEU A 5 5.55 1.15 0.59
N LEU A 6 4.24 1.38 0.45
CA LEU A 6 3.54 1.28 -0.82
C LEU A 6 4.19 2.16 -1.90
N SER A 7 4.62 3.37 -1.54
CA SER A 7 5.33 4.28 -2.45
C SER A 7 6.64 3.70 -2.98
N GLU A 8 7.42 3.04 -2.12
CA GLU A 8 8.69 2.41 -2.49
C GLU A 8 8.47 1.16 -3.34
N TYR A 9 7.46 0.35 -3.00
CA TYR A 9 7.09 -0.80 -3.81
C TYR A 9 6.65 -0.38 -5.21
N VAL A 10 5.83 0.67 -5.32
CA VAL A 10 5.34 1.21 -6.60
C VAL A 10 6.49 1.77 -7.44
N LYS A 11 7.47 2.45 -6.85
CA LYS A 11 8.65 2.94 -7.59
C LYS A 11 9.41 1.79 -8.28
N LYS A 12 9.47 0.62 -7.64
CA LYS A 12 10.19 -0.56 -8.16
C LYS A 12 9.36 -1.42 -9.11
N ASN A 13 8.05 -1.52 -8.88
CA ASN A 13 7.19 -2.55 -9.52
C ASN A 13 6.02 -1.97 -10.33
N GLY A 14 5.73 -0.68 -10.22
CA GLY A 14 4.58 -0.03 -10.82
C GLY A 14 3.28 -0.18 -10.02
N GLN A 15 2.29 0.65 -10.37
CA GLN A 15 1.02 0.73 -9.64
C GLN A 15 0.08 -0.45 -9.92
N VAL A 16 0.08 -0.98 -11.14
CA VAL A 16 -0.78 -2.12 -11.52
C VAL A 16 -0.43 -3.35 -10.70
N LYS A 17 0.86 -3.69 -10.60
CA LYS A 17 1.33 -4.84 -9.82
C LYS A 17 1.06 -4.67 -8.32
N ALA A 18 1.25 -3.46 -7.79
CA ALA A 18 0.89 -3.14 -6.42
C ALA A 18 -0.61 -3.34 -6.16
N ALA A 19 -1.47 -2.90 -7.09
CA ALA A 19 -2.92 -3.01 -6.97
C ALA A 19 -3.39 -4.47 -6.98
N SER A 20 -2.87 -5.29 -7.90
CA SER A 20 -3.14 -6.72 -7.95
C SER A 20 -2.72 -7.44 -6.68
N LEU A 21 -1.59 -7.05 -6.08
CA LEU A 21 -1.01 -7.69 -4.90
C LEU A 21 -1.85 -7.47 -3.62
N VAL A 22 -2.59 -6.36 -3.53
CA VAL A 22 -3.53 -6.09 -2.42
C VAL A 22 -5.01 -6.23 -2.81
N GLY A 23 -5.30 -6.65 -4.04
CA GLY A 23 -6.67 -6.90 -4.49
C GLY A 23 -7.52 -5.64 -4.68
N VAL A 24 -6.93 -4.54 -5.17
CA VAL A 24 -7.64 -3.28 -5.44
C VAL A 24 -7.45 -2.83 -6.89
N HIS A 25 -8.23 -1.84 -7.33
CA HIS A 25 -8.00 -1.17 -8.62
C HIS A 25 -6.75 -0.28 -8.57
N GLN A 26 -6.03 -0.17 -9.69
CA GLN A 26 -4.85 0.69 -9.81
C GLN A 26 -5.15 2.17 -9.49
N THR A 27 -6.37 2.64 -9.77
CA THR A 27 -6.83 3.99 -9.44
C THR A 27 -6.84 4.25 -7.92
N ALA A 28 -7.08 3.23 -7.09
CA ALA A 28 -7.00 3.34 -5.63
C ALA A 28 -5.56 3.56 -5.16
N ILE A 29 -4.58 2.88 -5.79
CA ILE A 29 -3.15 3.09 -5.53
C ILE A 29 -2.76 4.52 -5.93
N SER A 30 -3.16 4.97 -7.13
CA SER A 30 -2.91 6.33 -7.60
C SER A 30 -3.45 7.39 -6.62
N LYS A 31 -4.70 7.22 -6.16
CA LYS A 31 -5.32 8.09 -5.15
C LYS A 31 -4.55 8.08 -3.83
N ALA A 32 -4.12 6.92 -3.36
CA ALA A 32 -3.40 6.78 -2.10
C ALA A 32 -2.03 7.48 -2.13
N LEU A 33 -1.29 7.34 -3.24
CA LEU A 33 -0.01 8.01 -3.45
C LEU A 33 -0.18 9.53 -3.53
N ARG A 34 -1.17 10.01 -4.30
CA ARG A 34 -1.45 11.45 -4.42
C ARG A 34 -1.85 12.08 -3.08
N ALA A 35 -2.57 11.35 -2.24
CA ALA A 35 -2.98 11.79 -0.91
C ALA A 35 -1.86 11.64 0.16
N GLY A 36 -0.67 11.14 -0.21
CA GLY A 36 0.43 10.97 0.74
C GLY A 36 0.13 9.98 1.87
N ARG A 37 -0.75 8.99 1.64
CA ARG A 37 -1.14 8.02 2.67
C ARG A 37 0.06 7.13 3.04
N LYS A 38 0.30 6.95 4.34
CA LYS A 38 1.36 6.07 4.86
C LYS A 38 0.85 4.63 4.91
N ILE A 39 0.93 3.96 3.76
CA ILE A 39 0.50 2.57 3.60
C ILE A 39 1.73 1.66 3.53
N PHE A 40 1.69 0.55 4.25
CA PHE A 40 2.72 -0.47 4.27
C PHE A 40 2.18 -1.78 3.72
N LEU A 41 2.94 -2.41 2.82
CA LEU A 41 2.74 -3.76 2.35
C LEU A 41 3.57 -4.72 3.22
N ILE A 42 2.91 -5.76 3.75
CA ILE A 42 3.51 -6.72 4.67
C ILE A 42 3.38 -8.11 4.05
N ARG A 43 4.54 -8.68 3.68
CA ARG A 43 4.61 -10.04 3.16
C ARG A 43 4.36 -11.04 4.30
N GLN A 44 3.36 -11.88 4.13
CA GLN A 44 3.00 -12.98 5.03
C GLN A 44 3.84 -14.22 4.71
N GLU A 45 3.84 -15.20 5.62
CA GLU A 45 4.60 -16.46 5.46
C GLU A 45 4.07 -17.33 4.32
N ASP A 46 2.77 -17.25 4.03
CA ASP A 46 2.10 -17.93 2.91
C ASP A 46 2.40 -17.27 1.54
N GLY A 47 3.18 -16.19 1.51
CA GLY A 47 3.52 -15.44 0.30
C GLY A 47 2.47 -14.40 -0.11
N SER A 48 1.32 -14.33 0.56
CA SER A 48 0.35 -13.26 0.39
C SER A 48 0.87 -11.93 0.97
N TYR A 49 0.19 -10.85 0.60
CA TYR A 49 0.51 -9.52 1.11
C TYR A 49 -0.70 -8.90 1.78
N LYS A 50 -0.47 -8.29 2.95
CA LYS A 50 -1.43 -7.43 3.63
C LYS A 50 -1.04 -5.98 3.47
N ALA A 51 -2.01 -5.08 3.39
CA ALA A 51 -1.80 -3.63 3.45
C ALA A 51 -2.32 -3.07 4.77
N GLU A 52 -1.49 -2.27 5.43
CA GLU A 52 -1.85 -1.50 6.63
C GLU A 52 -1.65 -0.01 6.38
N GLU A 53 -2.62 0.82 6.77
CA GLU A 53 -2.48 2.28 6.75
C GLU A 53 -2.23 2.81 8.16
N CYS A 54 -1.16 3.60 8.31
CA CYS A 54 -0.93 4.38 9.52
C CYS A 54 -1.48 5.80 9.32
N ARG A 55 -2.52 6.14 10.09
CA ARG A 55 -3.12 7.47 10.12
C ARG A 55 -3.31 7.95 11.55
N PRO A 56 -3.21 9.27 11.82
CA PRO A 56 -3.47 9.82 13.14
C PRO A 56 -4.92 9.56 13.57
N PHE A 57 -5.11 9.47 14.89
CA PHE A 57 -6.42 9.43 15.53
C PHE A 57 -6.57 10.66 16.45
N PRO A 58 -7.67 11.43 16.39
CA PRO A 58 -8.77 11.29 15.44
C PRO A 58 -8.32 11.59 14.01
N SER A 59 -8.95 10.93 13.04
CA SER A 59 -8.59 11.03 11.63
C SER A 59 -9.17 12.24 10.92
N GLN A 60 -10.09 12.93 11.58
CA GLN A 60 -10.68 14.18 11.15
C GLN A 60 -10.26 15.22 12.18
N LYS A 61 -9.73 16.35 11.70
CA LYS A 61 -10.05 17.63 12.32
C LYS A 61 -11.31 18.14 11.65
#